data_AF-A0A673NB26-F1
#
_entry.id   AF-A0A673NB26-F1
#
_cell.length_a   1.000
_cell.length_b   1.000
_cell.length_c   1.000
_cell.angle_alpha   90.00
_cell.angle_beta   90.00
_cell.angle_gamma   90.00
#
_symmetry.space_group_name_H-M   'P 1'
#
loop_
_entity.id
_entity.type
_entity.pdbx_description
1 polymer ?
#
loop_
_entity_poly.entity_id
_entity_poly.type
_entity_poly.pdbx_seq_one_letter_code
_entity_poly.pdbx_strand_id
1 'polypeptide(L)'
;MEVKPINKRASGQAFEVILKPPSPVSDVAHSITSPPKKRDVSLEDIQKKLEAAENRRRSQEAQVLKVLAEKREHERDVLLKAMEENSNFSKMAEEKLILKMEQNQENREAHRAAMMERLLEKVSKTVRLNKLLGQNKLWGTTGLYSNACLGQVGF
;
A
#
# COMPACT_ATOMS: atom_id res chain seq x y z
N MET A 1 89.33 -22.85 27.21
CA MET A 1 88.88 -21.46 27.07
C MET A 1 89.73 -20.80 26.01
N GLU A 2 89.11 -20.42 24.89
CA GLU A 2 89.75 -19.74 23.75
C GLU A 2 89.11 -18.36 23.59
N VAL A 3 89.91 -17.34 23.29
CA VAL A 3 89.41 -15.96 23.11
C VAL A 3 89.75 -15.50 21.70
N LYS A 4 88.72 -15.22 20.89
CA LYS A 4 88.86 -14.72 19.52
C LYS A 4 88.55 -13.22 19.49
N PRO A 5 89.52 -12.35 19.23
CA PRO A 5 89.27 -10.91 19.12
C PRO A 5 88.39 -10.65 17.89
N ILE A 6 87.31 -9.89 18.06
CA ILE A 6 86.39 -9.53 16.97
C ILE A 6 86.75 -8.14 16.43
N ASN A 7 86.65 -7.11 17.27
CA ASN A 7 86.86 -5.73 16.86
C ASN A 7 87.34 -4.86 18.03
N LYS A 8 88.19 -3.89 17.74
CA LYS A 8 88.62 -2.86 18.70
C LYS A 8 88.26 -1.49 18.14
N ARG A 9 87.57 -0.67 18.92
CA ARG A 9 87.22 0.72 18.59
C ARG A 9 87.61 1.63 19.74
N ALA A 10 87.62 2.94 19.51
CA ALA A 10 87.95 3.93 20.55
C ALA A 10 87.07 3.80 21.82
N SER A 11 85.83 3.31 21.68
CA SER A 11 84.92 3.12 22.81
C SER A 11 85.05 1.76 23.52
N GLY A 12 85.97 0.88 23.11
CA GLY A 12 86.16 -0.43 23.73
C GLY A 12 86.60 -1.56 22.80
N GLN A 13 86.74 -2.74 23.38
CA GLN A 13 87.19 -3.95 22.69
C GLN A 13 86.12 -5.04 22.79
N ALA A 14 85.88 -5.72 21.68
CA ALA A 14 84.96 -6.85 21.57
C ALA A 14 85.73 -8.12 21.21
N PHE A 15 85.43 -9.19 21.92
CA PHE A 15 86.02 -10.51 21.71
C PHE A 15 85.00 -11.59 22.03
N GLU A 16 85.10 -12.72 21.34
CA GLU A 16 84.33 -13.92 21.60
C GLU A 16 85.12 -14.82 22.54
N VAL A 17 84.46 -15.36 23.57
CA VAL A 17 85.06 -16.31 24.50
C VAL A 17 84.38 -17.66 24.35
N ILE A 18 85.15 -18.65 23.89
CA ILE A 18 84.68 -20.03 23.72
C ILE A 18 85.19 -20.85 24.90
N LEU A 19 84.31 -21.20 25.82
CA LEU A 19 84.65 -22.02 26.98
C LEU A 19 84.84 -23.50 26.60
N LYS A 20 84.01 -24.00 25.67
CA LYS A 20 84.04 -25.35 25.10
C LYS A 20 83.69 -25.27 23.61
N PRO A 21 84.44 -25.94 22.71
CA PRO A 21 84.10 -25.95 21.29
C PRO A 21 82.72 -26.59 21.08
N PRO A 22 81.96 -26.16 20.05
CA PRO A 22 80.66 -26.73 19.74
C PRO A 22 80.79 -28.25 19.53
N SER A 23 79.89 -29.02 20.15
CA SER A 23 79.91 -30.47 20.05
C SER A 23 79.52 -30.89 18.63
N PRO A 24 80.24 -31.82 17.98
CA PRO A 24 79.93 -32.26 16.61
C PRO A 24 78.58 -32.97 16.47
N VAL A 25 77.92 -33.29 17.60
CA VAL A 25 76.58 -33.92 17.63
C VAL A 25 75.44 -32.95 17.98
N SER A 26 75.74 -31.67 18.23
CA SER A 26 74.70 -30.67 18.55
C SER A 26 74.58 -29.65 17.43
N ASP A 27 74.07 -30.09 16.29
CA ASP A 27 73.52 -29.18 15.27
C ASP A 27 72.30 -28.48 15.87
N VAL A 28 72.47 -27.22 16.28
CA VAL A 28 71.46 -26.13 16.25
C VAL A 28 70.06 -26.45 16.85
N ALA A 29 69.90 -27.49 17.64
CA ALA A 29 68.57 -27.97 18.07
C ALA A 29 68.02 -27.23 19.31
N HIS A 30 68.65 -26.15 19.76
CA HIS A 30 68.12 -25.29 20.82
C HIS A 30 67.72 -23.91 20.31
N SER A 31 67.51 -23.78 18.99
CA SER A 31 66.71 -22.68 18.47
C SER A 31 65.27 -22.89 18.94
N ILE A 32 64.87 -22.09 19.94
CA ILE A 32 63.48 -21.84 20.28
C ILE A 32 62.75 -21.70 18.95
N THR A 33 61.74 -22.53 18.72
CA THR A 33 60.94 -22.57 17.48
C THR A 33 60.44 -21.18 17.16
N SER A 34 61.25 -20.43 16.42
CA SER A 34 60.84 -19.18 15.81
C SER A 34 59.66 -19.56 14.91
N PRO A 35 58.53 -18.85 15.00
CA PRO A 35 57.41 -19.12 14.10
C PRO A 35 57.97 -19.21 12.68
N PRO A 36 57.59 -20.24 11.89
CA PRO A 36 58.13 -20.42 10.55
C PRO A 36 58.05 -19.07 9.85
N LYS A 37 59.18 -18.56 9.33
CA LYS A 37 59.28 -17.25 8.64
C LYS A 37 58.05 -17.13 7.75
N LYS A 38 57.03 -16.43 8.23
CA LYS A 38 55.77 -16.29 7.49
C LYS A 38 56.18 -15.52 6.25
N ARG A 39 55.75 -16.00 5.07
CA ARG A 39 55.90 -15.24 3.82
C ARG A 39 55.51 -13.81 4.11
N ASP A 40 56.39 -12.87 3.76
CA ASP A 40 56.16 -11.45 4.01
C ASP A 40 54.79 -11.09 3.40
N VAL A 41 53.86 -10.66 4.26
CA VAL A 41 52.53 -10.26 3.82
C VAL A 41 52.74 -9.05 2.91
N SER A 42 52.35 -9.15 1.64
CA SER A 42 52.55 -8.05 0.69
C SER A 42 51.67 -6.85 1.07
N LEU A 43 52.03 -5.67 0.56
CA LEU A 43 51.24 -4.45 0.76
C LEU A 43 49.78 -4.67 0.30
N GLU A 44 49.59 -5.36 -0.81
CA GLU A 44 48.28 -5.68 -1.39
C GLU A 44 47.44 -6.56 -0.46
N ASP A 45 48.03 -7.56 0.19
CA ASP A 45 47.33 -8.43 1.14
C ASP A 45 46.88 -7.68 2.40
N ILE A 46 47.68 -6.71 2.85
CA ILE A 46 47.33 -5.83 3.97
C ILE A 46 46.17 -4.91 3.56
N GLN A 47 46.27 -4.25 2.41
CA GLN A 47 45.22 -3.38 1.87
C GLN A 47 43.90 -4.13 1.70
N LYS A 48 43.93 -5.32 1.12
CA LYS A 48 42.74 -6.17 0.93
C LYS A 48 42.06 -6.52 2.25
N LYS A 49 42.82 -6.78 3.31
CA LYS A 49 42.26 -7.04 4.65
C LYS A 49 41.62 -5.80 5.27
N LEU A 50 42.22 -4.63 5.09
CA LEU A 50 41.66 -3.34 5.55
C LEU A 50 40.37 -3.01 4.80
N GLU A 51 40.37 -3.15 3.47
CA GLU A 51 39.19 -2.92 2.63
C GLU A 51 38.06 -3.89 2.98
N ALA A 52 38.36 -5.18 3.23
CA ALA A 52 37.36 -6.14 3.67
C ALA A 52 36.74 -5.77 5.03
N ALA A 53 37.52 -5.20 5.95
CA ALA A 53 36.99 -4.71 7.23
C ALA A 53 36.12 -3.46 7.05
N GLU A 54 36.52 -2.55 6.17
CA GLU A 54 35.73 -1.37 5.82
C GLU A 54 34.42 -1.74 5.13
N ASN A 55 34.42 -2.69 4.19
CA ASN A 55 33.22 -3.16 3.53
C ASN A 55 32.23 -3.80 4.51
N ARG A 56 32.72 -4.55 5.52
CA ARG A 56 31.86 -5.07 6.60
C ARG A 56 31.22 -3.93 7.41
N ARG A 57 32.00 -2.90 7.77
CA ARG A 57 31.49 -1.71 8.48
C ARG A 57 30.42 -0.99 7.67
N ARG A 58 30.71 -0.71 6.39
CA ARG A 58 29.79 -0.05 5.46
C ARG A 58 28.51 -0.87 5.24
N SER A 59 28.62 -2.19 5.14
CA SER A 59 27.46 -3.07 4.98
C SER A 59 26.55 -3.05 6.22
N GLN A 60 27.13 -3.07 7.42
CA GLN A 60 26.34 -2.95 8.66
C GLN A 60 25.64 -1.60 8.74
N GLU A 61 26.36 -0.51 8.44
CA GLU A 61 25.79 0.84 8.42
C GLU A 61 24.65 0.96 7.39
N ALA A 62 24.85 0.46 6.17
CA ALA A 62 23.82 0.45 5.14
C ALA A 62 22.58 -0.35 5.57
N GLN A 63 22.76 -1.48 6.26
CA GLN A 63 21.64 -2.26 6.78
C GLN A 63 20.87 -1.50 7.86
N VAL A 64 21.55 -0.79 8.75
CA VAL A 64 20.91 0.05 9.76
C VAL A 64 20.14 1.21 9.11
N LEU A 65 20.75 1.89 8.14
CA LEU A 65 20.10 2.98 7.40
C LEU A 65 18.87 2.50 6.64
N LYS A 66 18.93 1.30 6.04
CA LYS A 66 17.79 0.68 5.37
C LYS A 66 16.62 0.47 6.33
N VAL A 67 16.86 -0.12 7.50
CA VAL A 67 15.81 -0.35 8.51
C VAL A 67 15.23 0.98 9.01
N LEU A 68 16.06 2.01 9.18
CA LEU A 68 15.58 3.34 9.56
C LEU A 68 14.71 3.97 8.46
N ALA A 69 15.09 3.82 7.18
CA ALA A 69 14.30 4.30 6.06
C ALA A 69 12.94 3.58 5.97
N GLU A 70 12.92 2.26 6.12
CA GLU A 70 11.68 1.45 6.17
C GLU A 70 10.76 1.91 7.31
N LYS A 71 11.30 2.21 8.50
CA LYS A 71 10.49 2.76 9.61
C LYS A 71 9.89 4.12 9.28
N ARG A 72 10.67 5.01 8.66
CA ARG A 72 10.20 6.34 8.24
C ARG A 72 9.12 6.24 7.16
N GLU A 73 9.25 5.29 6.24
CA GLU A 73 8.23 5.01 5.24
C GLU A 73 6.94 4.51 5.89
N HIS A 74 7.05 3.54 6.79
CA HIS A 74 5.90 3.01 7.52
C HIS A 74 5.15 4.09 8.32
N GLU A 75 5.88 5.00 8.99
CA GLU A 75 5.27 6.14 9.68
C GLU A 75 4.46 7.04 8.74
N ARG A 76 4.96 7.29 7.52
CA ARG A 76 4.22 8.06 6.50
C ARG A 76 2.97 7.31 6.03
N ASP A 77 3.09 6.02 5.76
CA ASP A 77 1.97 5.19 5.29
C ASP A 77 0.84 5.13 6.31
N VAL A 78 1.17 4.99 7.60
CA VAL A 78 0.18 4.99 8.68
C VAL A 78 -0.57 6.32 8.73
N LEU A 79 0.13 7.45 8.62
CA LEU A 79 -0.50 8.77 8.62
C LEU A 79 -1.40 8.98 7.39
N LEU A 80 -0.92 8.61 6.20
CA LEU A 80 -1.70 8.71 4.97
C LEU A 80 -2.96 7.84 5.04
N LYS A 81 -2.83 6.61 5.54
CA LYS A 81 -3.96 5.70 5.70
C LYS A 81 -5.00 6.24 6.68
N ALA A 82 -4.57 6.80 7.81
CA ALA A 82 -5.50 7.41 8.76
C ALA A 82 -6.27 8.60 8.14
N MET A 83 -5.60 9.42 7.32
CA MET A 83 -6.25 10.51 6.60
C MET A 83 -7.23 9.99 5.54
N GLU A 84 -6.85 8.97 4.79
CA GLU A 84 -7.68 8.36 3.75
C GLU A 84 -8.93 7.70 4.34
N GLU A 85 -8.80 6.95 5.43
CA GLU A 85 -9.94 6.34 6.12
C GLU A 85 -10.93 7.40 6.65
N ASN A 86 -10.43 8.51 7.18
CA ASN A 86 -11.27 9.62 7.64
C ASN A 86 -12.00 10.31 6.47
N SER A 87 -11.32 10.49 5.32
CA SER A 87 -11.94 11.03 4.11
C SER A 87 -13.01 10.07 3.56
N ASN A 88 -12.71 8.77 3.53
CA ASN A 88 -13.62 7.73 3.06
C ASN A 88 -14.88 7.63 3.93
N PHE A 89 -14.75 7.75 5.26
CA PHE A 89 -15.91 7.78 6.15
C PHE A 89 -16.86 8.93 5.79
N SER A 90 -16.32 10.13 5.58
CA SER A 90 -17.11 11.31 5.21
C SER A 90 -17.82 11.11 3.87
N LYS A 91 -17.09 10.59 2.86
CA LYS A 91 -17.63 10.31 1.54
C LYS A 91 -18.75 9.26 1.57
N MET A 92 -18.55 8.15 2.27
CA MET A 92 -19.57 7.11 2.41
C MET A 92 -20.82 7.61 3.15
N ALA A 93 -20.64 8.46 4.17
CA ALA A 93 -21.76 9.06 4.88
C ALA A 93 -22.58 9.99 3.97
N GLU A 94 -21.89 10.80 3.16
CA GLU A 94 -22.51 11.69 2.18
C GLU A 94 -23.27 10.93 1.09
N GLU A 95 -22.63 9.94 0.44
CA GLU A 95 -23.26 9.10 -0.58
C GLU A 95 -24.51 8.39 -0.04
N LYS A 96 -24.42 7.85 1.19
CA LYS A 96 -25.56 7.20 1.83
C LYS A 96 -26.70 8.16 2.11
N LEU A 97 -26.41 9.40 2.51
CA LEU A 97 -27.42 10.43 2.73
C LEU A 97 -28.10 10.80 1.41
N ILE A 98 -27.33 11.04 0.35
CA ILE A 98 -27.86 11.38 -0.98
C ILE A 98 -28.83 10.30 -1.46
N LEU A 99 -28.40 9.03 -1.45
CA LEU A 99 -29.25 7.90 -1.85
C LEU A 99 -30.55 7.83 -1.04
N LYS A 100 -30.49 8.12 0.26
CA LYS A 100 -31.69 8.12 1.12
C LYS A 100 -32.63 9.28 0.81
N MET A 101 -32.10 10.45 0.48
CA MET A 101 -32.89 11.61 0.09
C MET A 101 -33.56 11.40 -1.27
N GLU A 102 -32.83 10.86 -2.24
CA GLU A 102 -33.37 10.50 -3.57
C GLU A 102 -34.48 9.46 -3.44
N GLN A 103 -34.23 8.37 -2.70
CA GLN A 103 -35.25 7.35 -2.45
C GLN A 103 -36.48 7.91 -1.73
N ASN A 104 -36.31 8.85 -0.79
CA ASN A 104 -37.45 9.50 -0.13
C ASN A 104 -38.26 10.34 -1.12
N GLN A 105 -37.59 11.07 -2.00
CA GLN A 105 -38.21 11.92 -3.01
C GLN A 105 -39.00 11.08 -4.01
N GLU A 106 -38.38 10.04 -4.58
CA GLU A 106 -39.03 9.11 -5.51
C GLU A 106 -40.26 8.46 -4.87
N ASN A 107 -40.16 8.02 -3.61
CA ASN A 107 -41.31 7.45 -2.90
C ASN A 107 -42.46 8.45 -2.72
N ARG A 108 -42.15 9.72 -2.40
CA ARG A 108 -43.17 10.79 -2.29
C ARG A 108 -43.81 11.09 -3.64
N GLU A 109 -43.04 11.09 -4.70
CA GLU A 109 -43.53 11.31 -6.06
C GLU A 109 -44.38 10.16 -6.55
N ALA A 110 -43.93 8.92 -6.37
CA ALA A 110 -44.70 7.71 -6.70
C ALA A 110 -46.03 7.67 -5.94
N HIS A 111 -46.04 8.00 -4.65
CA HIS A 111 -47.27 8.07 -3.86
C HIS A 111 -48.22 9.15 -4.39
N ARG A 112 -47.72 10.35 -4.71
CA ARG A 112 -48.51 11.45 -5.28
C ARG A 112 -49.05 11.09 -6.66
N ALA A 113 -48.22 10.50 -7.53
CA ALA A 113 -48.60 10.07 -8.87
C ALA A 113 -49.70 9.00 -8.81
N ALA A 114 -49.56 7.98 -7.96
CA ALA A 114 -50.57 6.95 -7.76
C ALA A 114 -51.90 7.54 -7.25
N MET A 115 -51.85 8.55 -6.37
CA MET A 115 -53.06 9.25 -5.92
C MET A 115 -53.72 10.03 -7.07
N MET A 116 -52.95 10.76 -7.86
CA MET A 116 -53.44 11.53 -9.00
C MET A 116 -54.06 10.64 -10.09
N GLU A 117 -53.42 9.51 -10.40
CA GLU A 117 -53.92 8.53 -11.38
C GLU A 117 -55.29 7.98 -10.97
N ARG A 118 -55.46 7.59 -9.70
CA ARG A 118 -56.76 7.13 -9.16
C ARG A 118 -57.85 8.19 -9.28
N LEU A 119 -57.51 9.47 -9.10
CA LEU A 119 -58.46 10.58 -9.25
C LEU A 119 -58.81 10.81 -10.73
N LEU A 120 -57.82 10.83 -11.62
CA LEU A 120 -58.03 10.97 -13.06
C LEU A 120 -58.87 9.82 -13.63
N GLU A 121 -58.67 8.60 -13.15
CA GLU A 121 -59.48 7.45 -13.56
C GLU A 121 -60.95 7.62 -13.15
N LYS A 122 -61.22 8.12 -11.93
CA LYS A 122 -62.59 8.44 -11.47
C LYS A 122 -63.24 9.51 -12.34
N VAL A 123 -62.54 10.60 -12.65
CA VAL A 123 -63.02 11.66 -13.54
C VAL A 123 -63.28 11.13 -14.96
N SER A 124 -62.38 10.30 -15.48
CA SER A 124 -62.56 9.67 -16.80
C SER A 124 -63.80 8.76 -16.83
N LYS A 125 -64.06 7.99 -15.77
CA LYS A 125 -65.27 7.16 -15.64
C LYS A 125 -66.53 8.01 -15.61
N THR A 126 -66.56 9.10 -14.83
CA THR A 126 -67.74 9.98 -14.77
C THR A 126 -68.00 10.69 -16.09
N VAL A 127 -66.96 11.19 -16.76
CA VAL A 127 -67.08 11.82 -18.09
C VAL A 127 -67.63 10.81 -19.12
N ARG A 128 -67.14 9.56 -19.11
CA ARG A 128 -67.65 8.50 -19.99
C ARG A 128 -69.13 8.21 -19.73
N LEU A 129 -69.53 8.06 -18.46
CA LEU A 129 -70.94 7.84 -18.10
C LEU A 129 -71.83 9.01 -18.51
N ASN A 130 -71.41 10.25 -18.27
CA ASN A 130 -72.17 11.45 -18.66
C ASN A 130 -72.36 11.52 -20.18
N LYS A 131 -71.34 11.14 -20.97
CA LYS A 131 -71.45 11.08 -22.43
C LYS A 131 -72.49 10.05 -22.88
N LEU A 132 -72.50 8.86 -22.29
CA LEU A 132 -73.48 7.82 -22.59
C LEU A 132 -74.91 8.24 -22.20
N LEU A 133 -75.07 8.85 -21.02
CA LEU A 133 -76.36 9.38 -20.56
C LEU A 133 -76.88 10.50 -21.49
N GLY A 134 -75.99 11.39 -21.94
CA GLY A 134 -76.33 12.43 -22.90
C GLY A 134 -76.78 11.86 -24.24
N GLN A 135 -76.09 10.84 -24.76
CA GLN A 135 -76.51 10.13 -25.96
C GLN A 135 -77.86 9.45 -25.76
N ASN A 136 -78.06 8.67 -24.70
CA ASN A 136 -79.34 7.99 -24.45
C ASN A 136 -80.51 8.97 -24.32
N LYS A 137 -80.31 10.15 -23.71
CA LYS A 137 -81.31 11.22 -23.71
C LYS A 137 -81.63 11.70 -25.12
N LEU A 138 -80.62 11.92 -25.95
CA LEU A 138 -80.78 12.35 -27.34
C LEU A 138 -81.52 11.30 -28.18
N TRP A 139 -81.16 10.02 -28.06
CA TRP A 139 -81.86 8.91 -28.74
C TRP A 139 -83.29 8.72 -28.24
N GLY A 140 -83.53 8.91 -26.95
CA GLY A 140 -84.86 8.87 -26.36
C GLY A 140 -85.76 10.00 -26.86
N THR A 141 -85.23 11.23 -26.95
CA THR A 141 -86.00 12.35 -27.49
C THR A 141 -86.23 12.21 -28.99
N THR A 142 -85.25 11.78 -29.78
CA THR A 142 -85.44 11.55 -31.23
C THR A 142 -86.39 10.38 -31.50
N GLY A 143 -86.32 9.30 -30.72
CA GLY A 143 -87.24 8.16 -30.82
C GLY A 143 -88.68 8.52 -30.44
N LEU A 144 -88.88 9.32 -29.38
CA LEU A 144 -90.19 9.86 -29.01
C LEU A 144 -90.72 10.82 -30.09
N TYR A 145 -89.87 11.68 -30.65
CA TYR A 145 -90.25 12.60 -31.73
C TYR A 145 -90.62 11.83 -33.01
N SER A 146 -89.86 10.78 -33.36
CA SER A 146 -90.13 9.94 -34.54
C SER A 146 -91.40 9.10 -34.40
N ASN A 147 -91.68 8.53 -33.22
CA ASN A 147 -92.95 7.84 -32.94
C ASN A 147 -94.15 8.80 -32.92
N ALA A 148 -93.98 10.01 -32.41
CA ALA A 148 -95.02 11.04 -32.47
C ALA A 148 -95.33 11.45 -33.92
N CYS A 149 -94.31 11.57 -34.78
CA CYS A 149 -94.51 11.85 -36.21
C CYS A 149 -95.11 10.66 -36.98
N LEU A 150 -94.69 9.41 -36.72
CA LEU A 150 -95.25 8.22 -37.38
C LEU A 150 -96.70 7.93 -36.94
N GLY A 151 -97.06 8.24 -35.69
CA GLY A 151 -98.43 8.13 -35.19
C GLY A 151 -99.42 9.17 -35.78
N GLN A 152 -98.91 10.17 -36.53
CA GLN A 152 -99.74 11.14 -37.24
C GLN A 152 -99.95 10.81 -38.73
N VAL A 153 -99.31 9.76 -39.28
CA VAL A 153 -99.42 9.37 -40.71
C VAL A 153 -100.25 8.07 -40.89
N GLY A 154 -101.01 7.68 -39.87
CA GLY A 154 -101.99 6.58 -39.96
C GLY A 154 -103.41 7.10 -40.15
N PHE A 155 -103.73 7.60 -41.34
CA PHE A 155 -105.09 7.74 -41.89
C PHE A 155 -105.05 7.51 -43.40
#